data_AF-A0A1B6M894-F1
#
_entry.id   AF-A0A1B6M894-F1
#
_cell.length_a   1.000
_cell.length_b   1.000
_cell.length_c   1.000
_cell.angle_alpha   90.00
_cell.angle_beta   90.00
_cell.angle_gamma   90.00
#
_symmetry.space_group_name_H-M   'P 1'
#
loop_
_entity.id
_entity.type
_entity.pdbx_description
1 polymer ?
#
loop_
_entity_poly.entity_id
_entity_poly.type
_entity_poly.pdbx_seq_one_letter_code
_entity_poly.pdbx_strand_id
1 'polypeptide(L)'
;SHLTQSQIRNNHTDKLLHQASGLKLWYSDHQDSHFKQNPLLSEPAFLQLEEELYRTRKERRKQLLNSVTSYVSPFQGCSHEVYQSSKSETVATFNIDLDAEPEIRWMKVVKTKRSEIKTLAAFFEHKFGTKLMSVVDKYISWLHQSLPHEYFMELKGIAHWTGINIGRVTLYNIFYEFFSICTSIVMEGKDGHMYHGRNLDFGLFMGWDAKNHTWFLTEILRPLIIKVEFFKNGKPLYSAVSYAGFTGVLTGLKKDRFSLSVDE
;
A
#
# COMPACT_ATOMS: atom_id res chain seq x y z
N SER A 1 22.42 35.99 -10.16
CA SER A 1 21.78 35.69 -11.46
C SER A 1 20.61 34.74 -11.20
N HIS A 2 19.41 35.28 -11.11
CA HIS A 2 18.21 34.52 -10.76
C HIS A 2 17.64 33.83 -12.00
N LEU A 3 17.66 32.49 -12.01
CA LEU A 3 16.90 31.67 -12.95
C LEU A 3 15.47 31.49 -12.39
N THR A 4 14.46 31.67 -13.23
CA THR A 4 13.05 31.53 -12.84
C THR A 4 12.66 30.05 -12.75
N GLN A 5 11.61 29.73 -11.97
CA GLN A 5 11.12 28.36 -11.75
C GLN A 5 10.79 27.58 -13.04
N SER A 6 10.56 28.25 -14.18
CA SER A 6 10.38 27.58 -15.48
C SER A 6 11.69 27.04 -16.07
N GLN A 7 12.82 27.72 -15.85
CA GLN A 7 14.14 27.31 -16.34
C GLN A 7 14.72 26.13 -15.55
N ILE A 8 14.41 26.04 -14.25
CA ILE A 8 14.78 24.88 -13.42
C ILE A 8 13.99 23.63 -13.86
N ARG A 9 12.71 23.80 -14.22
CA ARG A 9 11.83 22.71 -14.66
C ARG A 9 12.32 22.10 -15.97
N ASN A 10 12.71 22.92 -16.95
CA ASN A 10 13.22 22.46 -18.24
C ASN A 10 14.53 21.67 -18.11
N ASN A 11 15.49 22.15 -17.31
CA ASN A 11 16.76 21.45 -17.08
C ASN A 11 16.59 20.09 -16.37
N HIS A 12 15.53 19.93 -15.57
CA HIS A 12 15.23 18.67 -14.89
C HIS A 12 14.57 17.64 -15.82
N THR A 13 13.71 18.07 -16.73
CA THR A 13 13.13 17.23 -17.79
C THR A 13 14.18 16.74 -18.80
N ASP A 14 15.14 17.59 -19.19
CA ASP A 14 16.19 17.19 -20.13
C ASP A 14 17.18 16.19 -19.52
N LYS A 15 17.49 16.32 -18.22
CA LYS A 15 18.27 15.31 -17.48
C LYS A 15 17.55 13.96 -17.36
N LEU A 16 16.24 13.97 -17.12
CA LEU A 16 15.42 12.75 -17.06
C LEU A 16 15.28 12.08 -18.44
N LEU A 17 15.19 12.86 -19.52
CA LEU A 17 15.17 12.35 -20.89
C LEU A 17 16.51 11.72 -21.28
N HIS A 18 17.63 12.34 -20.89
CA HIS A 18 18.95 11.74 -21.11
C HIS A 18 19.17 10.47 -20.28
N GLN A 19 18.76 10.42 -19.01
CA GLN A 19 18.81 9.19 -18.20
C GLN A 19 17.90 8.08 -18.77
N ALA A 20 16.70 8.43 -19.24
CA ALA A 20 15.79 7.48 -19.88
C ALA A 20 16.35 6.96 -21.22
N SER A 21 17.11 7.78 -21.95
CA SER A 21 17.81 7.36 -23.17
C SER A 21 18.96 6.38 -22.88
N GLY A 22 19.71 6.62 -21.79
CA GLY A 22 20.79 5.73 -21.34
C GLY A 22 20.27 4.40 -20.79
N LEU A 23 19.14 4.41 -20.07
CA LEU A 23 18.44 3.20 -19.65
C LEU A 23 17.90 2.41 -20.84
N LYS A 24 17.39 3.07 -21.89
CA LYS A 24 16.92 2.41 -23.12
C LYS A 24 18.04 1.68 -23.87
N LEU A 25 19.23 2.28 -23.93
CA LEU A 25 20.41 1.68 -24.54
C LEU A 25 20.90 0.49 -23.71
N TRP A 26 20.96 0.63 -22.38
CA TRP A 26 21.35 -0.47 -21.50
C TRP A 26 20.36 -1.65 -21.52
N TYR A 27 19.05 -1.38 -21.56
CA TYR A 27 17.99 -2.39 -21.67
C TYR A 27 18.03 -3.12 -23.02
N SER A 28 18.34 -2.41 -24.11
CA SER A 28 18.48 -2.97 -25.45
C SER A 28 19.68 -3.91 -25.55
N ASP A 29 20.83 -3.54 -24.98
CA ASP A 29 22.05 -4.36 -25.05
C ASP A 29 22.00 -5.61 -24.16
N HIS A 30 21.17 -5.63 -23.11
CA HIS A 30 21.09 -6.77 -22.17
C HIS A 30 19.87 -7.69 -22.35
N GLN A 31 18.89 -7.33 -23.20
CA GLN A 31 17.78 -8.23 -23.55
C GLN A 31 18.21 -9.34 -24.53
N ASP A 32 19.11 -9.03 -25.47
CA ASP A 32 19.43 -9.93 -26.59
C ASP A 32 20.17 -11.22 -26.18
N SER A 33 20.88 -11.22 -25.06
CA SER A 33 21.64 -12.40 -24.58
C SER A 33 20.78 -13.38 -23.79
N HIS A 34 19.80 -12.89 -23.02
CA HIS A 34 18.90 -13.73 -22.22
C HIS A 34 17.67 -14.24 -23.00
N PHE A 35 17.17 -13.48 -23.98
CA PHE A 35 16.03 -13.90 -24.80
C PHE A 35 16.36 -15.09 -25.72
N LYS A 36 17.60 -15.18 -26.22
CA LYS A 36 18.01 -16.25 -27.15
C LYS A 36 18.14 -17.64 -26.51
N GLN A 37 18.09 -17.75 -25.19
CA GLN A 37 18.32 -19.02 -24.48
C GLN A 37 17.05 -19.66 -23.88
N ASN A 38 15.88 -19.01 -23.97
CA ASN A 38 14.64 -19.52 -23.37
C ASN A 38 13.64 -19.99 -24.45
N PRO A 39 13.43 -21.32 -24.64
CA PRO A 39 12.64 -21.88 -25.74
C PRO A 39 11.18 -21.37 -25.80
N LEU A 40 10.61 -20.99 -24.67
CA LEU A 40 9.24 -20.46 -24.53
C LEU A 40 9.09 -19.02 -25.05
N LEU A 41 10.16 -18.24 -25.10
CA LEU A 41 10.16 -16.85 -25.57
C LEU A 41 10.56 -16.72 -27.05
N SER A 42 11.16 -17.76 -27.63
CA SER A 42 11.49 -17.86 -29.05
C SER A 42 10.36 -18.46 -29.90
N GLU A 43 9.23 -18.81 -29.29
CA GLU A 43 8.10 -19.41 -29.99
C GLU A 43 7.45 -18.37 -30.93
N PRO A 44 7.21 -18.69 -32.22
CA PRO A 44 6.66 -17.74 -33.20
C PRO A 44 5.35 -17.08 -32.75
N ALA A 45 4.53 -17.81 -32.00
CA ALA A 45 3.27 -17.32 -31.45
C ALA A 45 3.48 -16.23 -30.38
N PHE A 46 4.52 -16.33 -29.56
CA PHE A 46 4.83 -15.33 -28.53
C PHE A 46 5.34 -14.02 -29.15
N LEU A 47 6.24 -14.11 -30.13
CA LEU A 47 6.76 -12.95 -30.87
C LEU A 47 5.65 -12.22 -31.64
N GLN A 48 4.72 -12.98 -32.24
CA GLN A 48 3.56 -12.43 -32.92
C GLN A 48 2.59 -11.75 -31.93
N LEU A 49 2.35 -12.35 -30.76
CA LEU A 49 1.56 -11.75 -29.69
C LEU A 49 2.20 -10.44 -29.19
N GLU A 50 3.53 -10.40 -29.08
CA GLU A 50 4.27 -9.22 -28.64
C GLU A 50 4.23 -8.09 -29.68
N GLU A 51 4.38 -8.41 -30.97
CA GLU A 51 4.19 -7.45 -32.07
C GLU A 51 2.76 -6.91 -32.13
N GLU A 52 1.76 -7.76 -31.95
CA GLU A 52 0.36 -7.37 -31.91
C GLU A 52 0.07 -6.47 -30.71
N LEU A 53 0.56 -6.83 -29.51
CA LEU A 53 0.44 -5.99 -28.32
C LEU A 53 1.16 -4.64 -28.52
N TYR A 54 2.34 -4.63 -29.14
CA TYR A 54 3.10 -3.41 -29.42
C TYR A 54 2.39 -2.50 -30.44
N ARG A 55 1.89 -3.07 -31.55
CA ARG A 55 1.09 -2.34 -32.55
C ARG A 55 -0.18 -1.75 -31.92
N THR A 56 -0.91 -2.56 -31.16
CA THR A 56 -2.13 -2.12 -30.46
C THR A 56 -1.83 -0.99 -29.47
N ARG A 57 -0.67 -1.01 -28.83
CA ARG A 57 -0.22 0.05 -27.90
C ARG A 57 0.17 1.32 -28.64
N LYS A 58 0.84 1.21 -29.79
CA LYS A 58 1.22 2.33 -30.67
C LYS A 58 0.00 3.01 -31.28
N GLU A 59 -0.99 2.24 -31.71
CA GLU A 59 -2.26 2.74 -32.24
C GLU A 59 -3.11 3.41 -31.16
N ARG A 60 -3.23 2.80 -29.97
CA ARG A 60 -3.88 3.44 -28.82
C ARG A 60 -3.19 4.73 -28.41
N ARG A 61 -1.85 4.77 -28.44
CA ARG A 61 -1.09 6.00 -28.16
C ARG A 61 -1.35 7.08 -29.20
N LYS A 62 -1.45 6.73 -30.49
CA LYS A 62 -1.77 7.66 -31.58
C LYS A 62 -3.20 8.20 -31.48
N GLN A 63 -4.16 7.36 -31.07
CA GLN A 63 -5.54 7.77 -30.79
C GLN A 63 -5.63 8.69 -29.55
N LEU A 64 -4.93 8.36 -28.46
CA LEU A 64 -4.83 9.19 -27.25
C LEU A 64 -4.14 10.53 -27.49
N LEU A 65 -3.09 10.56 -28.34
CA LEU A 65 -2.40 11.78 -28.75
C LEU A 65 -3.25 12.68 -29.66
N ASN A 66 -4.18 12.09 -30.43
CA ASN A 66 -5.13 12.83 -31.25
C ASN A 66 -6.38 13.28 -30.47
N SER A 67 -6.63 12.69 -29.29
CA SER A 67 -7.74 13.03 -28.40
C SER A 67 -7.29 13.84 -27.18
N VAL A 68 -6.15 14.53 -27.24
CA VAL A 68 -5.64 15.33 -26.12
C VAL A 68 -6.58 16.51 -25.90
N THR A 69 -7.61 16.29 -25.09
CA THR A 69 -8.18 17.33 -24.26
C THR A 69 -7.02 17.97 -23.51
N SER A 70 -6.95 19.30 -23.52
CA SER A 70 -5.95 20.05 -22.75
C SER A 70 -5.88 19.47 -21.35
N TYR A 71 -4.71 19.04 -20.90
CA TYR A 71 -4.51 18.52 -19.55
C TYR A 71 -5.06 19.55 -18.54
N VAL A 72 -6.20 19.24 -17.94
CA VAL A 72 -6.76 20.01 -16.84
C VAL A 72 -6.17 19.42 -15.58
N SER A 73 -5.48 20.26 -14.79
CA SER A 73 -4.95 19.82 -13.51
C SER A 73 -6.10 19.28 -12.64
N PRO A 74 -5.95 18.10 -12.02
CA PRO A 74 -6.95 17.61 -11.07
C PRO A 74 -6.99 18.46 -9.78
N PHE A 75 -6.01 19.36 -9.57
CA PHE A 75 -5.98 20.26 -8.43
C PHE A 75 -7.07 21.34 -8.54
N GLN A 76 -8.01 21.32 -7.60
CA GLN A 76 -9.15 22.25 -7.55
C GLN A 76 -8.89 23.49 -6.66
N GLY A 77 -7.65 23.69 -6.19
CA GLY A 77 -7.33 24.73 -5.21
C GLY A 77 -7.39 24.22 -3.77
N CYS A 78 -7.07 25.09 -2.80
CA CYS A 78 -7.25 24.77 -1.39
C CYS A 78 -8.73 24.83 -1.01
N SER A 79 -9.26 23.78 -0.38
CA SER A 79 -10.57 23.86 0.25
C SER A 79 -10.52 24.80 1.46
N HIS A 80 -11.46 25.73 1.55
CA HIS A 80 -11.68 26.57 2.74
C HIS A 80 -12.85 26.09 3.59
N GLU A 81 -13.55 25.04 3.14
CA GLU A 81 -14.60 24.39 3.92
C GLU A 81 -13.97 23.37 4.87
N VAL A 82 -14.42 23.38 6.13
CA VAL A 82 -14.06 22.33 7.08
C VAL A 82 -14.65 21.03 6.56
N TYR A 83 -13.80 20.05 6.27
CA TYR A 83 -14.26 18.73 5.86
C TYR A 83 -15.12 18.13 6.97
N GLN A 84 -16.44 18.15 6.79
CA GLN A 84 -17.39 17.41 7.61
C GLN A 84 -17.63 16.08 6.92
N SER A 85 -17.22 14.96 7.54
CA SER A 85 -17.49 13.66 6.94
C SER A 85 -19.01 13.45 6.90
N SER A 86 -19.59 13.47 5.70
CA SER A 86 -21.04 13.33 5.48
C SER A 86 -21.58 11.96 5.91
N LYS A 87 -20.67 11.00 6.11
CA LYS A 87 -20.86 9.75 6.84
C LYS A 87 -19.87 9.73 8.00
N SER A 88 -20.36 9.99 9.21
CA SER A 88 -19.61 9.68 10.43
C SER A 88 -19.64 8.17 10.64
N GLU A 89 -18.97 7.40 9.77
CA GLU A 89 -18.63 6.02 10.11
C GLU A 89 -17.58 6.09 11.21
N THR A 90 -18.04 5.97 12.45
CA THR A 90 -17.16 5.93 13.62
C THR A 90 -16.24 4.73 13.47
N VAL A 91 -14.95 4.98 13.31
CA VAL A 91 -13.92 3.93 13.27
C VAL A 91 -13.98 3.15 14.57
N ALA A 92 -14.16 1.83 14.46
CA ALA A 92 -14.27 0.96 15.63
C ALA A 92 -12.98 1.00 16.46
N THR A 93 -13.13 1.16 17.78
CA THR A 93 -12.00 1.22 18.71
C THR A 93 -11.84 -0.10 19.46
N PHE A 94 -10.60 -0.58 19.55
CA PHE A 94 -10.23 -1.80 20.27
C PHE A 94 -9.08 -1.53 21.24
N ASN A 95 -9.07 -2.28 22.34
CA ASN A 95 -8.01 -2.22 23.32
C ASN A 95 -7.09 -3.42 23.14
N ILE A 96 -5.78 -3.18 23.14
CA ILE A 96 -4.73 -4.21 23.12
C ILE A 96 -3.97 -4.11 24.43
N ASP A 97 -3.96 -5.20 25.19
CA ASP A 97 -3.18 -5.30 26.43
C ASP A 97 -1.80 -5.89 26.12
N LEU A 98 -0.75 -5.09 26.32
CA LEU A 98 0.63 -5.51 26.05
C LEU A 98 1.18 -6.44 27.14
N ASP A 99 0.52 -6.55 28.29
CA ASP A 99 0.89 -7.50 29.34
C ASP A 99 0.33 -8.91 29.06
N ALA A 100 -0.63 -9.04 28.14
CA ALA A 100 -1.16 -10.32 27.70
C ALA A 100 -0.17 -11.06 26.77
N GLU A 101 -0.30 -12.39 26.72
CA GLU A 101 0.47 -13.23 25.80
C GLU A 101 0.28 -12.76 24.34
N PRO A 102 1.35 -12.65 23.54
CA PRO A 102 1.27 -12.06 22.20
C PRO A 102 0.22 -12.72 21.29
N GLU A 103 0.04 -14.04 21.33
CA GLU A 103 -0.97 -14.74 20.50
C GLU A 103 -2.42 -14.32 20.78
N ILE A 104 -2.72 -13.77 21.95
CA ILE A 104 -4.09 -13.41 22.34
C ILE A 104 -4.37 -11.91 22.28
N ARG A 105 -3.34 -11.07 22.19
CA ARG A 105 -3.45 -9.60 22.15
C ARG A 105 -4.50 -9.15 21.12
N TRP A 106 -4.40 -9.67 19.91
CA TRP A 106 -5.26 -9.30 18.78
C TRP A 106 -6.55 -10.14 18.66
N MET A 107 -6.80 -11.08 19.58
CA MET A 107 -7.91 -12.03 19.46
C MET A 107 -9.27 -11.34 19.26
N LYS A 108 -9.57 -10.30 20.05
CA LYS A 108 -10.86 -9.59 19.98
C LYS A 108 -11.02 -8.91 18.62
N VAL A 109 -10.01 -8.17 18.17
CA VAL A 109 -9.97 -7.50 16.87
C VAL A 109 -10.22 -8.52 15.76
N VAL A 110 -9.45 -9.60 15.75
CA VAL A 110 -9.49 -10.63 14.71
C VAL A 110 -10.82 -11.35 14.68
N LYS A 111 -11.39 -11.71 15.83
CA LYS A 111 -12.70 -12.36 15.89
C LYS A 111 -13.81 -11.44 15.37
N THR A 112 -13.77 -10.16 15.72
CA THR A 112 -14.76 -9.17 15.26
C THR A 112 -14.66 -8.89 13.77
N LYS A 113 -13.45 -8.77 13.22
CA LYS A 113 -13.18 -8.42 11.81
C LYS A 113 -12.86 -9.62 10.93
N ARG A 114 -13.18 -10.83 11.38
CA ARG A 114 -12.75 -12.09 10.76
C ARG A 114 -13.18 -12.19 9.30
N SER A 115 -14.44 -11.83 9.02
CA SER A 115 -15.00 -11.84 7.67
C SER A 115 -14.23 -10.93 6.73
N GLU A 116 -13.97 -9.71 7.15
CA GLU A 116 -13.28 -8.69 6.36
C GLU A 116 -11.83 -9.08 6.10
N ILE A 117 -11.14 -9.66 7.10
CA ILE A 117 -9.76 -10.16 6.93
C ILE A 117 -9.75 -11.31 5.93
N LYS A 118 -10.74 -12.21 5.99
CA LYS A 118 -10.87 -13.31 5.02
C LYS A 118 -11.19 -12.82 3.60
N THR A 119 -12.01 -11.77 3.46
CA THR A 119 -12.29 -11.13 2.18
C THR A 119 -11.00 -10.59 1.56
N LEU A 120 -10.15 -9.95 2.37
CA LEU A 120 -8.85 -9.47 1.91
C LEU A 120 -7.93 -10.62 1.48
N ALA A 121 -7.86 -11.70 2.25
CA ALA A 121 -7.08 -12.88 1.87
C ALA A 121 -7.58 -13.51 0.55
N ALA A 122 -8.90 -13.60 0.37
CA ALA A 122 -9.51 -14.12 -0.85
C ALA A 122 -9.22 -13.22 -2.06
N PHE A 123 -9.19 -11.90 -1.87
CA PHE A 123 -8.80 -10.96 -2.93
C PHE A 123 -7.38 -11.25 -3.43
N PHE A 124 -6.42 -11.44 -2.53
CA PHE A 124 -5.04 -11.76 -2.93
C PHE A 124 -4.92 -13.12 -3.60
N GLU A 125 -5.65 -14.12 -3.11
CA GLU A 125 -5.70 -15.44 -3.75
C GLU A 125 -6.26 -15.37 -5.17
N HIS A 126 -7.33 -14.59 -5.38
CA HIS A 126 -7.88 -14.37 -6.70
C HIS A 126 -6.92 -13.58 -7.61
N LYS A 127 -6.26 -12.55 -7.07
CA LYS A 127 -5.39 -11.65 -7.85
C LYS A 127 -4.08 -12.32 -8.28
N PHE A 128 -3.48 -13.11 -7.41
CA PHE A 128 -2.16 -13.71 -7.62
C PHE A 128 -2.20 -15.19 -7.98
N GLY A 129 -3.35 -15.85 -7.81
CA GLY A 129 -3.55 -17.26 -8.11
C GLY A 129 -3.07 -18.20 -7.01
N THR A 130 -3.72 -19.37 -6.94
CA THR A 130 -3.48 -20.40 -5.91
C THR A 130 -2.04 -20.90 -5.92
N LYS A 131 -1.41 -21.03 -7.10
CA LYS A 131 -0.02 -21.50 -7.22
C LYS A 131 0.97 -20.58 -6.52
N LEU A 132 0.84 -19.26 -6.67
CA LEU A 132 1.70 -18.30 -5.98
C LEU A 132 1.41 -18.29 -4.48
N MET A 133 0.13 -18.35 -4.09
CA MET A 133 -0.23 -18.43 -2.67
C MET A 133 0.29 -19.69 -1.98
N SER A 134 0.33 -20.84 -2.66
CA SER A 134 0.97 -22.05 -2.13
C SER A 134 2.49 -21.90 -1.92
N VAL A 135 3.16 -21.10 -2.75
CA VAL A 135 4.58 -20.75 -2.54
C VAL A 135 4.73 -19.84 -1.32
N VAL A 136 3.85 -18.85 -1.16
CA VAL A 136 3.81 -17.99 0.03
C VAL A 136 3.60 -18.83 1.29
N ASP A 137 2.61 -19.73 1.28
CA ASP A 137 2.30 -20.62 2.41
C ASP A 137 3.53 -21.46 2.83
N LYS A 138 4.38 -21.84 1.87
CA LYS A 138 5.57 -22.68 2.12
C LYS A 138 6.82 -21.88 2.50
N TYR A 139 7.12 -20.78 1.79
CA TYR A 139 8.44 -20.13 1.86
C TYR A 139 8.44 -18.81 2.62
N ILE A 140 7.36 -18.03 2.58
CA ILE A 140 7.22 -16.83 3.45
C ILE A 140 7.08 -17.26 4.92
N SER A 141 6.72 -18.52 5.17
CA SER A 141 6.71 -19.12 6.51
C SER A 141 8.10 -19.16 7.19
N TRP A 142 9.21 -18.97 6.49
CA TRP A 142 10.49 -18.80 7.18
C TRP A 142 10.71 -17.34 7.63
N LEU A 143 10.21 -16.38 6.86
CA LEU A 143 10.40 -14.94 7.11
C LEU A 143 9.73 -14.48 8.42
N HIS A 144 8.63 -15.11 8.83
CA HIS A 144 8.05 -14.77 10.14
C HIS A 144 8.94 -15.20 11.31
N GLN A 145 9.83 -16.19 11.14
CA GLN A 145 10.71 -16.66 12.20
C GLN A 145 11.89 -15.72 12.42
N SER A 146 12.20 -14.86 11.44
CA SER A 146 13.20 -13.80 11.61
C SER A 146 12.65 -12.56 12.30
N LEU A 147 11.33 -12.45 12.48
CA LEU A 147 10.74 -11.34 13.24
C LEU A 147 11.05 -11.48 14.73
N PRO A 148 11.13 -10.37 15.48
CA PRO A 148 11.20 -10.45 16.94
C PRO A 148 10.06 -11.30 17.48
N HIS A 149 10.35 -12.08 18.53
CA HIS A 149 9.46 -13.14 19.02
C HIS A 149 8.02 -12.68 19.25
N GLU A 150 7.82 -11.49 19.82
CA GLU A 150 6.47 -10.95 20.07
C GLU A 150 5.66 -10.77 18.78
N TYR A 151 6.25 -10.17 17.74
CA TYR A 151 5.56 -9.98 16.46
C TYR A 151 5.22 -11.32 15.80
N PHE A 152 6.16 -12.27 15.81
CA PHE A 152 5.89 -13.61 15.29
C PHE A 152 4.67 -14.26 15.98
N MET A 153 4.61 -14.16 17.31
CA MET A 153 3.54 -14.76 18.09
C MET A 153 2.21 -14.01 17.87
N GLU A 154 2.21 -12.68 17.73
CA GLU A 154 1.01 -11.94 17.32
C GLU A 154 0.48 -12.41 15.95
N LEU A 155 1.36 -12.57 14.94
CA LEU A 155 0.97 -13.07 13.61
C LEU A 155 0.44 -14.51 13.68
N LYS A 156 1.04 -15.37 14.50
CA LYS A 156 0.57 -16.73 14.76
C LYS A 156 -0.82 -16.73 15.40
N GLY A 157 -1.08 -15.85 16.35
CA GLY A 157 -2.40 -15.64 16.94
C GLY A 157 -3.43 -15.21 15.90
N ILE A 158 -3.10 -14.22 15.06
CA ILE A 158 -3.97 -13.77 13.96
C ILE A 158 -4.27 -14.93 13.01
N ALA A 159 -3.28 -15.70 12.60
CA ALA A 159 -3.43 -16.87 11.74
C ALA A 159 -4.39 -17.91 12.36
N HIS A 160 -4.22 -18.22 13.66
CA HIS A 160 -5.08 -19.14 14.39
C HIS A 160 -6.54 -18.69 14.43
N TRP A 161 -6.79 -17.44 14.86
CA TRP A 161 -8.15 -16.94 15.05
C TRP A 161 -8.89 -16.63 13.73
N THR A 162 -8.15 -16.27 12.68
CA THR A 162 -8.72 -16.12 11.34
C THR A 162 -8.96 -17.48 10.68
N GLY A 163 -8.07 -18.46 10.89
CA GLY A 163 -7.97 -19.68 10.11
C GLY A 163 -7.26 -19.49 8.77
N ILE A 164 -6.47 -18.43 8.62
CA ILE A 164 -5.64 -18.15 7.44
C ILE A 164 -4.24 -18.70 7.70
N ASN A 165 -3.56 -19.20 6.66
CA ASN A 165 -2.18 -19.64 6.76
C ASN A 165 -1.26 -18.49 7.22
N ILE A 166 -0.36 -18.76 8.17
CA ILE A 166 0.56 -17.76 8.74
C ILE A 166 1.44 -17.08 7.67
N GLY A 167 1.82 -17.78 6.61
CA GLY A 167 2.56 -17.21 5.48
C GLY A 167 1.79 -16.08 4.79
N ARG A 168 0.47 -16.22 4.62
CA ARG A 168 -0.39 -15.16 4.04
C ARG A 168 -0.61 -14.00 5.01
N VAL A 169 -0.79 -14.28 6.30
CA VAL A 169 -0.88 -13.24 7.34
C VAL A 169 0.42 -12.43 7.38
N THR A 170 1.56 -13.10 7.28
CA THR A 170 2.89 -12.47 7.21
C THR A 170 3.04 -11.64 5.95
N LEU A 171 2.66 -12.18 4.78
CA LEU A 171 2.68 -11.45 3.52
C LEU A 171 1.85 -10.16 3.60
N TYR A 172 0.65 -10.23 4.19
CA TYR A 172 -0.19 -9.05 4.40
C TYR A 172 0.49 -7.99 5.28
N ASN A 173 1.20 -8.40 6.33
CA ASN A 173 1.93 -7.46 7.20
C ASN A 173 3.16 -6.85 6.52
N ILE A 174 3.72 -7.49 5.50
CA ILE A 174 4.79 -6.94 4.66
C ILE A 174 4.24 -6.05 3.55
N PHE A 175 3.05 -6.37 3.05
CA PHE A 175 2.46 -5.73 1.90
C PHE A 175 2.18 -4.23 2.11
N TYR A 176 2.05 -3.80 3.37
CA TYR A 176 1.94 -2.39 3.73
C TYR A 176 3.16 -1.54 3.36
N GLU A 177 4.35 -2.15 3.25
CA GLU A 177 5.64 -1.50 2.99
C GLU A 177 5.90 -1.17 1.50
N PHE A 178 4.98 -1.54 0.61
CA PHE A 178 5.20 -1.45 -0.84
C PHE A 178 4.12 -0.69 -1.61
N PHE A 179 2.95 -0.47 -0.99
CA PHE A 179 1.76 0.02 -1.70
C PHE A 179 1.01 1.12 -0.95
N SER A 180 1.71 1.81 -0.04
CA SER A 180 1.19 2.99 0.63
C SER A 180 1.63 4.26 -0.10
N ILE A 181 0.72 5.22 -0.25
CA ILE A 181 1.05 6.61 -0.56
C ILE A 181 0.54 7.44 0.60
N CYS A 182 1.36 8.42 1.00
CA CYS A 182 1.12 9.18 2.21
C CYS A 182 1.29 10.67 1.96
N THR A 183 0.53 11.47 2.70
CA THR A 183 0.81 12.89 2.91
C THR A 183 0.73 13.15 4.39
N SER A 184 1.83 13.60 4.98
CA SER A 184 1.93 13.97 6.38
C SER A 184 2.26 15.45 6.54
N ILE A 185 1.61 16.11 7.50
CA ILE A 185 1.78 17.54 7.81
C ILE A 185 2.01 17.69 9.30
N VAL A 186 3.10 18.36 9.67
CA VAL A 186 3.37 18.81 11.03
C VAL A 186 3.41 20.35 11.03
N MET A 187 2.67 20.96 11.95
CA MET A 187 2.55 22.41 12.07
C MET A 187 2.64 22.84 13.54
N GLU A 188 3.32 23.94 13.80
CA GLU A 188 3.26 24.64 15.08
C GLU A 188 2.28 25.81 15.00
N GLY A 189 1.31 25.85 15.92
CA GLY A 189 0.38 26.97 16.08
C GLY A 189 1.08 28.20 16.65
N LYS A 190 0.44 29.37 16.54
CA LYS A 190 0.99 30.63 17.09
C LYS A 190 1.17 30.62 18.62
N ASP A 191 0.47 29.71 19.28
CA ASP A 191 0.51 29.48 20.73
C ASP A 191 1.50 28.37 21.13
N GLY A 192 2.28 27.84 20.18
CA GLY A 192 3.24 26.76 20.39
C GLY A 192 2.61 25.35 20.40
N HIS A 193 1.30 25.22 20.15
CA HIS A 193 0.69 23.89 20.04
C HIS A 193 1.10 23.18 18.76
N MET A 194 1.54 21.93 18.87
CA MET A 194 1.88 21.09 17.72
C MET A 194 0.64 20.38 17.17
N TYR A 195 0.42 20.51 15.87
CA TYR A 195 -0.60 19.80 15.11
C TYR A 195 0.08 18.80 14.16
N HIS A 196 -0.47 17.60 14.09
CA HIS A 196 -0.01 16.56 13.18
C HIS A 196 -1.22 15.93 12.51
N GLY A 197 -1.31 16.08 11.19
CA GLY A 197 -2.36 15.47 10.36
C GLY A 197 -1.75 14.68 9.21
N ARG A 198 -2.47 13.67 8.73
CA ARG A 198 -2.02 12.84 7.62
C ARG A 198 -3.17 12.22 6.82
N ASN A 199 -2.93 11.93 5.55
CA ASN A 199 -3.79 11.11 4.68
C ASN A 199 -3.07 9.82 4.30
N LEU A 200 -3.72 8.67 4.47
CA LEU A 200 -3.22 7.34 4.07
C LEU A 200 -3.98 6.81 2.86
N ASP A 201 -3.29 6.73 1.73
CA ASP A 201 -3.82 6.19 0.50
C ASP A 201 -3.26 4.77 0.33
N PHE A 202 -4.09 3.77 0.58
CA PHE A 202 -3.69 2.37 0.54
C PHE A 202 -4.59 1.53 -0.37
N GLY A 203 -3.98 0.53 -1.02
CA GLY A 203 -4.68 -0.36 -1.95
C GLY A 203 -4.83 0.18 -3.38
N LEU A 204 -4.04 1.18 -3.75
CA LEU A 204 -4.03 1.74 -5.09
C LEU A 204 -3.48 0.71 -6.11
N PHE A 205 -3.91 0.85 -7.37
CA PHE A 205 -3.40 0.07 -8.51
C PHE A 205 -3.69 -1.45 -8.49
N MET A 206 -4.37 -1.94 -7.45
CA MET A 206 -4.74 -3.36 -7.28
C MET A 206 -6.19 -3.61 -7.67
N GLY A 207 -6.47 -3.41 -8.96
CA GLY A 207 -7.80 -3.63 -9.55
C GLY A 207 -8.68 -2.38 -9.50
N TRP A 208 -9.28 -2.07 -10.64
CA TRP A 208 -10.08 -0.87 -10.86
C TRP A 208 -11.55 -1.22 -11.08
N ASP A 209 -12.42 -0.63 -10.27
CA ASP A 209 -13.86 -0.65 -10.49
C ASP A 209 -14.22 0.48 -11.46
N ALA A 210 -14.38 0.15 -12.74
CA ALA A 210 -14.73 1.12 -13.77
C ALA A 210 -16.12 1.73 -13.59
N LYS A 211 -17.01 1.09 -12.82
CA LYS A 211 -18.37 1.57 -12.59
C LYS A 211 -18.42 2.59 -11.46
N ASN A 212 -17.75 2.30 -10.35
CA ASN A 212 -17.76 3.16 -9.17
C ASN A 212 -16.56 4.13 -9.14
N HIS A 213 -15.63 4.01 -10.07
CA HIS A 213 -14.39 4.79 -10.15
C HIS A 213 -13.55 4.71 -8.87
N THR A 214 -13.44 3.49 -8.32
CA THR A 214 -12.71 3.18 -7.08
C THR A 214 -11.71 2.04 -7.29
N TRP A 215 -10.73 1.94 -6.39
CA TRP A 215 -9.81 0.80 -6.34
C TRP A 215 -10.40 -0.31 -5.50
N PHE A 216 -10.47 -1.54 -6.04
CA PHE A 216 -11.09 -2.67 -5.34
C PHE A 216 -10.46 -2.95 -3.99
N LEU A 217 -9.12 -2.98 -3.94
CA LEU A 217 -8.40 -3.24 -2.71
C LEU A 217 -8.65 -2.14 -1.67
N THR A 218 -8.69 -0.86 -2.07
CA THR A 218 -9.02 0.25 -1.17
C THR A 218 -10.39 0.04 -0.51
N GLU A 219 -11.41 -0.36 -1.26
CA GLU A 219 -12.75 -0.59 -0.70
C GLU A 219 -12.78 -1.81 0.24
N ILE A 220 -11.99 -2.85 -0.03
CA ILE A 220 -11.83 -4.01 0.87
C ILE A 220 -11.12 -3.63 2.17
N LEU A 221 -10.19 -2.67 2.11
CA LEU A 221 -9.42 -2.21 3.27
C LEU A 221 -10.20 -1.25 4.17
N ARG A 222 -11.12 -0.44 3.63
CA ARG A 222 -11.95 0.49 4.43
C ARG A 222 -12.58 -0.14 5.67
N PRO A 223 -13.31 -1.27 5.59
CA PRO A 223 -13.96 -1.86 6.77
C PRO A 223 -12.96 -2.50 7.75
N LEU A 224 -11.69 -2.67 7.36
CA LEU A 224 -10.61 -3.13 8.23
C LEU A 224 -9.98 -2.01 9.05
N ILE A 225 -10.26 -0.73 8.74
CA ILE A 225 -9.73 0.40 9.50
C ILE A 225 -10.26 0.37 10.93
N ILE A 226 -9.35 0.42 11.89
CA ILE A 226 -9.64 0.40 13.32
C ILE A 226 -8.78 1.43 14.05
N LYS A 227 -9.30 1.92 15.17
CA LYS A 227 -8.51 2.62 16.18
C LYS A 227 -8.10 1.59 17.23
N VAL A 228 -6.84 1.63 17.63
CA VAL A 228 -6.29 0.74 18.64
C VAL A 228 -5.76 1.57 19.80
N GLU A 229 -6.15 1.23 21.01
CA GLU A 229 -5.61 1.78 22.25
C GLU A 229 -4.77 0.70 22.93
N PHE A 230 -3.46 0.93 23.02
CA PHE A 230 -2.52 -0.01 23.63
C PHE A 230 -2.37 0.30 25.11
N PHE A 231 -2.49 -0.72 25.94
CA PHE A 231 -2.36 -0.67 27.39
C PHE A 231 -1.11 -1.41 27.84
N LYS A 232 -0.49 -0.91 28.91
CA LYS A 232 0.60 -1.60 29.62
C LYS A 232 0.49 -1.31 31.12
N ASN A 233 0.63 -2.33 31.94
CA ASN A 233 0.32 -2.33 33.36
C ASN A 233 -1.08 -1.76 33.66
N GLY A 234 -2.08 -2.12 32.84
CA GLY A 234 -3.45 -1.62 32.94
C GLY A 234 -3.65 -0.13 32.62
N LYS A 235 -2.63 0.58 32.13
CA LYS A 235 -2.69 2.02 31.78
C LYS A 235 -2.57 2.24 30.28
N PRO A 236 -3.29 3.22 29.70
CA PRO A 236 -3.10 3.59 28.29
C PRO A 236 -1.65 4.04 28.05
N LEU A 237 -1.00 3.45 27.04
CA LEU A 237 0.39 3.74 26.69
C LEU A 237 0.50 4.58 25.43
N TYR A 238 -0.18 4.18 24.36
CA TYR A 238 -0.27 4.92 23.09
C TYR A 238 -1.50 4.45 22.31
N SER A 239 -1.91 5.21 21.29
CA SER A 239 -2.98 4.84 20.37
C SER A 239 -2.50 4.86 18.93
N ALA A 240 -3.11 4.06 18.07
CA ALA A 240 -2.83 4.02 16.65
C ALA A 240 -4.12 3.93 15.82
N VAL A 241 -4.06 4.40 14.59
CA VAL A 241 -5.02 4.00 13.55
C VAL A 241 -4.32 2.92 12.71
N SER A 242 -4.98 1.77 12.56
CA SER A 242 -4.41 0.58 11.93
C SER A 242 -5.47 -0.19 11.13
N TYR A 243 -5.07 -1.31 10.54
CA TYR A 243 -5.96 -2.26 9.91
C TYR A 243 -6.05 -3.55 10.73
N ALA A 244 -7.24 -4.13 10.83
CA ALA A 244 -7.41 -5.40 11.50
C ALA A 244 -6.60 -6.51 10.81
N GLY A 245 -5.71 -7.17 11.56
CA GLY A 245 -4.77 -8.17 11.05
C GLY A 245 -3.37 -7.63 10.74
N PHE A 246 -3.15 -6.32 10.87
CA PHE A 246 -1.84 -5.67 10.78
C PHE A 246 -1.32 -5.31 12.19
N THR A 247 -0.11 -5.75 12.52
CA THR A 247 0.49 -5.56 13.86
C THR A 247 1.43 -4.36 13.93
N GLY A 248 1.80 -3.77 12.80
CA GLY A 248 2.63 -2.57 12.73
C GLY A 248 1.87 -1.28 13.09
N VAL A 249 2.62 -0.18 13.18
CA VAL A 249 2.09 1.16 13.48
C VAL A 249 2.57 2.16 12.44
N LEU A 250 1.68 2.54 11.53
CA LEU A 250 1.95 3.58 10.51
C LEU A 250 1.46 4.97 10.93
N THR A 251 0.56 5.03 11.92
CA THR A 251 -0.02 6.28 12.41
C THR A 251 -0.30 6.13 13.90
N GLY A 252 0.45 6.85 14.73
CA GLY A 252 0.49 6.66 16.17
C GLY A 252 0.49 7.98 16.94
N LEU A 253 -0.04 7.92 18.17
CA LEU A 253 -0.02 9.02 19.12
C LEU A 253 0.32 8.47 20.50
N LYS A 254 1.40 8.99 21.08
CA LYS A 254 1.69 8.87 22.50
C LYS A 254 1.32 10.19 23.17
N LYS A 255 0.19 10.18 23.87
CA LYS A 255 -0.39 11.37 24.52
C LYS A 255 0.67 12.11 25.35
N ASP A 256 0.68 13.43 25.23
CA ASP A 256 1.57 14.35 25.96
C ASP A 256 3.08 14.07 25.73
N ARG A 257 3.43 13.35 24.66
CA ARG A 257 4.80 13.03 24.26
C ARG A 257 5.05 13.35 22.80
N PHE A 258 4.51 12.56 21.88
CA PHE A 258 4.74 12.70 20.44
C PHE A 258 3.67 12.02 19.61
N SER A 259 3.58 12.39 18.34
CA SER A 259 2.81 11.71 17.29
C SER A 259 3.75 11.20 16.20
N LEU A 260 3.31 10.20 15.45
CA LEU A 260 4.08 9.51 14.42
C LEU A 260 3.19 9.27 13.19
N SER A 261 3.75 9.53 12.01
CA SER A 261 3.27 8.98 10.74
C SER A 261 4.47 8.39 9.98
N VAL A 262 4.21 7.38 9.17
CA VAL A 262 5.21 6.75 8.29
C VAL A 262 4.79 6.99 6.84
N ASP A 263 5.71 7.59 6.09
CA ASP A 263 5.61 7.87 4.65
C ASP A 263 6.80 7.17 3.98
N GLU A 264 6.54 6.38 2.93
CA GLU A 264 7.54 5.60 2.17
C GLU A 264 7.75 6.15 0.76
#